data_AF-A0A1J5EI96-F1
#
_entry.id   AF-A0A1J5EI96-F1
#
_cell.length_a   1.000
_cell.length_b   1.000
_cell.length_c   1.000
_cell.angle_alpha   90.00
_cell.angle_beta   90.00
_cell.angle_gamma   90.00
#
_symmetry.space_group_name_H-M   'P 1'
#
loop_
_entity.id
_entity.type
_entity.pdbx_description
1 polymer ?
#
loop_
_entity_poly.entity_id
_entity_poly.type
_entity_poly.pdbx_seq_one_letter_code
_entity_poly.pdbx_strand_id
1 'polypeptide(L)'
;MALNRKTVEIVYYTMSRKKQTRRRVVPYRVWSFNGSSYLIGLCHMRNEVSIFSLDRIKMLHQTREAFVIPEDFNLDNFMRSSFGVYQGPPIHIKVRFHPDVTGYIKEKIWHESQKIFVQPDGSI
;
A
#
# COMPACT_ATOMS: atom_id res chain seq x y z
N MET A 1 -1.41 18.42 -17.88
CA MET A 1 -0.60 19.30 -17.03
C MET A 1 0.59 18.49 -16.54
N ALA A 2 1.82 18.89 -16.89
CA ALA A 2 3.02 18.13 -16.55
C ALA A 2 3.28 18.24 -15.03
N LEU A 3 3.07 17.16 -14.30
CA LEU A 3 3.58 17.02 -12.94
C LEU A 3 5.10 17.09 -13.06
N ASN A 4 5.71 18.19 -12.61
CA ASN A 4 7.16 18.36 -12.62
C ASN A 4 7.79 17.13 -11.95
N ARG A 5 8.42 16.25 -12.74
CA ARG A 5 9.04 14.99 -12.31
C ARG A 5 10.22 15.26 -11.41
N LYS A 6 9.93 15.74 -10.20
CA LYS A 6 10.90 16.13 -9.19
C LYS A 6 10.76 15.26 -7.95
N THR A 7 11.91 14.85 -7.42
CA THR A 7 11.97 14.11 -6.16
C THR A 7 11.39 14.98 -5.04
N VAL A 8 10.76 14.36 -4.05
CA VAL A 8 10.23 15.05 -2.87
C VAL A 8 10.96 14.62 -1.61
N GLU A 9 11.17 15.56 -0.69
CA GLU A 9 11.52 15.27 0.69
C GLU A 9 10.27 15.36 1.56
N ILE A 10 10.00 14.32 2.33
CA ILE A 10 8.85 14.26 3.22
C ILE A 10 9.29 14.03 4.67
N VAL A 11 8.59 14.69 5.60
CA VAL A 11 8.60 14.30 7.02
C VAL A 11 7.44 13.33 7.22
N TYR A 12 7.76 12.07 7.48
CA TYR A 12 6.78 10.99 7.54
C TYR A 12 6.67 10.40 8.95
N TYR A 13 5.44 10.31 9.46
CA TYR A 13 5.16 9.68 10.75
C TYR A 13 4.96 8.17 10.61
N THR A 14 5.81 7.38 11.29
CA THR A 14 5.74 5.91 11.25
C THR A 14 5.05 5.39 12.51
N MET A 15 3.86 4.81 12.35
CA MET A 15 3.02 4.37 13.47
C MET A 15 3.70 3.32 14.37
N SER A 16 4.33 2.30 13.76
CA SER A 16 5.01 1.22 14.50
C SER A 16 6.16 1.69 15.38
N ARG A 17 6.81 2.80 15.00
CA ARG A 17 7.95 3.37 15.73
C ARG A 17 7.59 4.62 16.53
N LYS A 18 6.35 5.10 16.43
CA LYS A 18 5.86 6.37 17.00
C LYS A 18 6.84 7.54 16.78
N LYS A 19 7.48 7.58 15.61
CA LYS A 19 8.56 8.54 15.30
C LYS A 19 8.39 9.16 13.92
N GLN A 20 8.77 10.44 13.82
CA GLN A 20 8.90 11.13 12.55
C GLN A 20 10.27 10.90 11.94
N THR A 21 10.31 10.72 10.63
CA THR A 21 11.54 10.51 9.90
C THR A 21 11.51 11.26 8.58
N ARG A 22 12.66 11.79 8.15
CA ARG A 22 12.81 12.39 6.83
C ARG A 22 13.05 11.28 5.79
N ARG A 23 12.40 11.41 4.64
CA ARG A 23 12.50 10.47 3.51
C ARG A 23 12.62 11.27 2.22
N ARG A 24 13.58 10.89 1.38
CA ARG A 24 13.64 11.33 -0.01
C ARG A 24 12.95 10.28 -0.87
N VAL A 25 11.96 10.70 -1.63
CA VAL A 25 11.04 9.82 -2.36
C VAL A 25 10.89 10.30 -3.79
N VAL A 26 11.00 9.36 -4.73
CA VAL A 26 10.63 9.58 -6.13
C VAL A 26 9.15 9.28 -6.30
N PRO A 27 8.27 10.28 -6.49
CA PRO A 27 6.83 10.06 -6.53
C PRO A 27 6.41 9.43 -7.86
N TYR A 28 5.92 8.19 -7.85
CA TYR A 28 5.47 7.51 -9.06
C TYR A 28 4.00 7.79 -9.35
N ARG A 29 3.13 7.61 -8.34
CA ARG A 29 1.69 7.80 -8.49
C ARG A 29 1.02 8.04 -7.14
N VAL A 30 -0.07 8.82 -7.14
CA VAL A 30 -1.02 8.85 -6.03
C VAL A 30 -2.14 7.85 -6.33
N TRP A 31 -2.39 6.95 -5.40
CA TRP A 31 -3.38 5.88 -5.47
C TRP A 31 -4.37 6.01 -4.32
N SER A 32 -5.67 5.93 -4.62
CA SER A 32 -6.73 5.99 -3.62
C SER A 32 -7.29 4.60 -3.36
N PHE A 33 -7.37 4.22 -2.09
CA PHE A 33 -7.84 2.91 -1.64
C PHE A 33 -8.56 3.01 -0.31
N ASN A 34 -9.74 2.37 -0.21
CA ASN A 34 -10.59 2.37 0.99
C ASN A 34 -10.81 3.76 1.61
N GLY A 35 -11.04 4.78 0.79
CA GLY A 35 -11.30 6.15 1.25
C GLY A 35 -10.07 6.94 1.70
N SER A 36 -8.86 6.39 1.56
CA SER A 36 -7.61 7.08 1.86
C SER A 36 -6.73 7.20 0.61
N SER A 37 -5.84 8.20 0.60
CA SER A 37 -4.88 8.41 -0.49
C SER A 37 -3.45 8.07 -0.08
N TYR A 38 -2.74 7.44 -0.99
CA TYR A 38 -1.39 6.93 -0.80
C TYR A 38 -0.48 7.39 -1.92
N LEU A 39 0.72 7.83 -1.58
CA LEU A 39 1.81 8.03 -2.52
C LEU A 39 2.60 6.73 -2.68
N ILE A 40 2.71 6.24 -3.91
CA ILE A 40 3.59 5.14 -4.28
C ILE A 40 4.85 5.74 -4.90
N GLY A 41 6.01 5.33 -4.40
CA GLY A 41 7.27 5.88 -4.89
C GLY A 41 8.51 5.17 -4.36
N LEU A 42 9.62 5.36 -5.07
CA LEU A 42 10.94 4.83 -4.67
C LEU A 42 11.48 5.60 -3.47
N CYS A 43 11.68 4.91 -2.35
CA CYS A 43 12.27 5.46 -1.14
C CYS A 43 13.80 5.33 -1.20
N HIS A 44 14.54 6.43 -1.33
CA HIS A 44 16.00 6.38 -1.45
C HIS A 44 16.66 5.73 -0.23
N MET A 45 16.10 5.92 0.97
CA MET A 45 16.66 5.35 2.20
C MET A 45 16.64 3.82 2.22
N ARG A 46 15.63 3.21 1.58
CA ARG A 46 15.46 1.75 1.54
C ARG A 46 15.82 1.13 0.20
N ASN A 47 16.02 1.99 -0.81
CA ASN A 47 16.21 1.60 -2.20
C ASN A 47 15.10 0.64 -2.71
N GLU A 48 13.86 0.89 -2.30
CA GLU A 48 12.70 0.06 -2.64
C GLU A 48 11.48 0.95 -2.94
N VAL A 49 10.56 0.47 -3.78
CA VAL A 49 9.26 1.12 -3.98
C VAL A 49 8.40 0.88 -2.74
N SER A 50 7.85 1.95 -2.18
CA SER A 50 7.08 1.92 -0.93
C SER A 50 5.77 2.70 -1.07
N ILE A 51 4.81 2.33 -0.22
CA ILE A 51 3.52 3.01 -0.09
C ILE A 51 3.56 3.95 1.12
N PHE A 52 3.24 5.23 0.91
CA PHE A 52 3.20 6.28 1.93
C PHE A 52 1.77 6.82 2.03
N SER A 53 1.13 6.70 3.19
CA SER A 53 -0.17 7.33 3.44
C SER A 53 -0.03 8.85 3.45
N LEU A 54 -0.81 9.57 2.65
CA LEU A 54 -0.73 11.03 2.57
C LEU A 54 -1.05 11.68 3.93
N ASP A 55 -1.97 11.11 4.70
CA ASP A 55 -2.36 11.59 6.04
C ASP A 55 -1.21 11.55 7.06
N ARG A 56 -0.19 10.72 6.78
CA ARG A 56 1.01 10.56 7.63
C ARG A 56 2.18 11.44 7.19
N ILE A 57 2.06 12.14 6.05
CA ILE A 57 3.03 13.14 5.61
C ILE A 57 2.77 14.42 6.40
N LYS A 58 3.71 14.82 7.24
CA LYS A 58 3.61 16.04 8.08
C LYS A 58 4.17 17.27 7.39
N MET A 59 5.13 17.07 6.49
CA MET A 59 5.69 18.12 5.63
C MET A 59 6.11 17.50 4.31
N LEU A 60 5.98 18.26 3.24
CA LEU A 60 6.47 17.90 1.91
C LEU A 60 7.22 19.09 1.32
N HIS A 61 8.41 18.83 0.79
CA HIS A 61 9.21 19.79 0.05
C HIS A 61 9.61 19.20 -1.30
N GLN A 62 9.30 19.91 -2.38
CA GLN A 62 9.75 19.52 -3.72
C GLN A 62 11.21 19.91 -3.89
N THR A 63 12.03 18.97 -4.35
CA THR A 63 13.45 19.22 -4.61
C THR A 63 13.67 19.71 -6.04
N ARG A 64 14.91 20.13 -6.35
CA ARG A 64 15.33 20.47 -7.71
C ARG A 64 15.72 19.25 -8.54
N GLU A 65 15.94 18.09 -7.91
CA GLU A 65 16.34 16.86 -8.58
C GLU A 65 15.19 16.32 -9.44
N ALA A 66 15.49 16.01 -10.70
CA ALA A 66 14.55 15.36 -11.59
C ALA A 66 14.68 13.84 -11.53
N PHE A 67 13.63 13.14 -11.90
CA PHE A 67 13.64 11.68 -11.98
C PHE A 67 12.95 11.15 -13.24
N VAL A 68 13.21 9.89 -13.54
CA VAL A 68 12.51 9.11 -14.55
C VAL A 68 11.92 7.89 -13.86
N ILE A 69 10.65 7.60 -14.13
CA ILE A 69 10.03 6.35 -13.68
C ILE A 69 10.52 5.26 -14.63
N PRO A 70 11.02 4.12 -14.11
CA PRO A 70 11.38 2.98 -14.95
C PRO A 70 10.21 2.56 -15.85
N GLU A 71 10.46 2.32 -17.13
CA GLU A 71 9.41 1.96 -18.10
C GLU A 71 8.72 0.63 -17.77
N ASP A 72 9.43 -0.26 -17.08
CA ASP A 72 8.98 -1.55 -16.61
C ASP A 72 8.18 -1.48 -15.30
N PHE A 73 8.07 -0.31 -14.66
CA PHE A 73 7.28 -0.17 -13.44
C PHE A 73 5.77 -0.30 -13.75
N ASN A 74 5.19 -1.42 -13.32
CA ASN A 74 3.75 -1.68 -13.40
C ASN A 74 3.12 -1.68 -12.00
N LEU A 75 2.14 -0.79 -11.80
CA LEU A 75 1.45 -0.66 -10.52
C LEU A 75 0.65 -1.92 -10.15
N ASP A 76 -0.06 -2.52 -11.09
CA ASP A 76 -0.92 -3.67 -10.83
C ASP A 76 -0.08 -4.86 -10.38
N ASN A 77 1.06 -5.08 -11.02
CA ASN A 77 2.05 -6.09 -10.62
C ASN A 77 2.62 -5.80 -9.22
N PHE A 78 2.92 -4.53 -8.90
CA PHE A 78 3.40 -4.13 -7.58
C PHE A 78 2.34 -4.35 -6.48
N MET A 79 1.06 -4.13 -6.79
CA MET A 79 -0.03 -4.27 -5.83
C MET A 79 -0.54 -5.72 -5.72
N ARG A 80 -0.24 -6.59 -6.68
CA ARG A 80 -0.81 -7.94 -6.80
C ARG A 80 -0.69 -8.81 -5.54
N SER A 81 0.48 -8.80 -4.90
CA SER A 81 0.75 -9.57 -3.68
C SER A 81 0.39 -8.82 -2.39
N SER A 82 -0.19 -7.62 -2.50
CA SER A 82 -0.50 -6.78 -1.35
C SER A 82 -1.87 -7.11 -0.79
N PHE A 83 -1.99 -7.17 0.54
CA PHE A 83 -3.28 -7.22 1.21
C PHE A 83 -3.74 -5.79 1.49
N GLY A 84 -4.44 -5.19 0.53
CA GLY A 84 -4.72 -3.75 0.53
C GLY A 84 -3.43 -2.93 0.46
N VAL A 85 -3.12 -2.16 1.51
CA VAL A 85 -1.89 -1.33 1.58
C VAL A 85 -0.74 -2.03 2.30
N TYR A 86 -0.96 -3.25 2.78
CA TYR A 86 0.05 -4.03 3.49
C TYR A 86 0.91 -4.79 2.48
N GLN A 87 2.22 -4.58 2.59
CA GLN A 87 3.24 -5.26 1.81
C GLN A 87 4.20 -6.01 2.73
N GLY A 88 4.66 -7.15 2.26
CA GLY A 88 5.61 -7.99 2.96
C GLY A 88 5.77 -9.34 2.26
N PRO A 89 6.63 -10.22 2.80
CA PRO A 89 6.71 -11.60 2.32
C PRO A 89 5.33 -12.27 2.36
N PRO A 90 4.96 -13.07 1.35
CA PRO A 90 3.71 -13.82 1.36
C PRO A 90 3.61 -14.70 2.60
N ILE A 91 2.46 -14.65 3.26
CA ILE A 91 2.15 -15.49 4.43
C ILE A 91 0.87 -16.27 4.18
N HIS A 92 0.84 -17.53 4.62
CA HIS A 92 -0.37 -18.33 4.54
C HIS A 92 -1.25 -18.06 5.76
N ILE A 93 -2.49 -17.64 5.53
CA ILE A 93 -3.45 -17.29 6.57
C ILE A 93 -4.68 -18.19 6.43
N LYS A 94 -5.15 -18.73 7.55
CA LYS A 94 -6.47 -19.36 7.68
C LYS A 94 -7.25 -18.64 8.77
N VAL A 95 -8.49 -18.27 8.47
CA VAL A 95 -9.40 -17.62 9.42
C VAL A 95 -10.68 -18.42 9.42
N ARG A 96 -11.24 -18.66 10.60
CA ARG A 96 -12.56 -19.29 10.74
C ARG A 96 -13.54 -18.25 11.26
N PHE A 97 -14.68 -18.14 10.61
CA PHE A 97 -15.76 -17.20 10.93
C PHE A 97 -17.00 -17.95 11.41
N HIS A 98 -17.68 -17.36 12.40
CA HIS A 98 -18.94 -17.91 12.92
C HIS A 98 -20.03 -17.90 11.82
N PRO A 99 -20.97 -18.87 11.81
CA PRO A 99 -22.06 -18.93 10.83
C PRO A 99 -22.80 -17.60 10.61
N ASP A 100 -23.06 -16.86 11.70
CA ASP A 100 -23.82 -15.60 11.68
C ASP A 100 -23.21 -14.49 10.83
N VAL A 101 -21.90 -14.53 10.56
CA VAL A 101 -21.20 -13.50 9.78
C VAL A 101 -20.86 -13.95 8.36
N THR A 102 -21.18 -15.21 8.00
CA THR A 102 -20.76 -15.82 6.73
C THR A 102 -21.24 -15.09 5.48
N GLY A 103 -22.45 -14.49 5.52
CA GLY A 103 -22.99 -13.67 4.44
C GLY A 103 -22.05 -12.52 4.08
N TYR A 104 -21.66 -11.73 5.08
CA TYR A 104 -20.76 -10.59 4.90
C TYR A 104 -19.36 -10.96 4.41
N ILE A 105 -18.87 -12.16 4.77
CA ILE A 105 -17.56 -12.62 4.31
C ILE A 105 -17.62 -13.03 2.84
N LYS A 106 -18.69 -13.71 2.41
CA LYS A 106 -18.86 -14.15 1.02
C LYS A 106 -19.00 -12.99 0.04
N GLU A 107 -19.52 -11.85 0.50
CA GLU A 107 -19.65 -10.63 -0.30
C GLU A 107 -18.32 -9.93 -0.59
N LYS A 108 -17.24 -10.26 0.13
CA LYS A 108 -15.97 -9.55 0.07
C LYS A 108 -14.87 -10.41 -0.52
N ILE A 109 -14.19 -9.86 -1.52
CA ILE A 109 -12.91 -10.39 -2.01
C ILE A 109 -11.82 -9.49 -1.42
N TRP A 110 -11.04 -10.02 -0.47
CA TRP A 110 -9.93 -9.28 0.13
C TRP A 110 -8.61 -9.45 -0.62
N HIS A 111 -8.44 -10.59 -1.29
CA HIS A 111 -7.24 -10.89 -2.07
C HIS A 111 -7.55 -11.90 -3.18
N GLU A 112 -6.84 -11.84 -4.31
CA GLU A 112 -7.07 -12.73 -5.47
C GLU A 112 -6.89 -14.22 -5.14
N SER A 113 -6.06 -14.54 -4.13
CA SER A 113 -5.83 -15.93 -3.68
C SER A 113 -6.87 -16.44 -2.67
N GLN A 114 -7.88 -15.64 -2.32
CA GLN A 114 -8.90 -16.01 -1.34
C GLN A 114 -9.66 -17.27 -1.77
N LYS A 115 -9.79 -18.22 -0.84
CA LYS A 115 -10.60 -19.43 -1.00
C LYS A 115 -11.52 -19.57 0.21
N ILE A 116 -12.79 -19.86 -0.03
CA ILE A 116 -13.82 -20.02 1.01
C ILE A 116 -14.20 -21.50 1.06
N PHE A 117 -14.22 -22.08 2.27
CA PHE A 117 -14.61 -23.47 2.50
C PHE A 117 -15.74 -23.51 3.52
N VAL A 118 -16.95 -23.81 3.08
CA VAL A 118 -18.11 -23.96 3.97
C VAL A 118 -18.00 -25.26 4.75
N GLN A 119 -18.09 -25.17 6.08
CA GLN A 119 -18.08 -26.29 7.00
C GLN A 119 -19.50 -26.81 7.26
N PRO A 120 -19.66 -28.06 7.75
CA PRO A 120 -20.98 -28.63 8.05
C PRO A 120 -21.77 -27.86 9.12
N ASP A 121 -21.09 -27.19 10.06
CA ASP A 121 -21.71 -26.35 11.09
C ASP A 121 -22.12 -24.96 10.57
N GLY A 122 -21.96 -24.72 9.27
CA GLY A 122 -22.24 -23.43 8.62
C GLY A 122 -21.11 -22.41 8.75
N SER A 123 -20.02 -22.70 9.48
CA SER A 123 -18.85 -21.80 9.53
C SER A 123 -18.08 -21.80 8.21
N ILE A 124 -17.21 -20.80 8.03
CA ILE A 124 -16.30 -20.70 6.87
C ILE A 124 -14.89 -20.34 7.32
#